data_AF-A0A0F9HL31-F1
#
_entry.id   AF-A0A0F9HL31-F1
#
_cell.length_a   1.000
_cell.length_b   1.000
_cell.length_c   1.000
_cell.angle_alpha   90.00
_cell.angle_beta   90.00
_cell.angle_gamma   90.00
#
_symmetry.space_group_name_H-M   'P 1'
#
loop_
_entity.id
_entity.type
_entity.pdbx_description
1 polymer ?
#
loop_
_entity_poly.entity_id
_entity_poly.type
_entity_poly.pdbx_seq_one_letter_code
_entity_poly.pdbx_strand_id
1 'polypeptide(L)'
;MNVTQMIENFYEKSPLVFMKTIPISEVSFDERAKFMCKFGCKNFNRKFSCPPYSLSTYKKVRNYNYNWVILFATSYKFNNNYSKFKTKFLYSQKEYEIQRISHQLFNLINFNGHKNLVFSGGSCKRCRPCSCVEGSICKKPSLKQISMEAIQIDCIKTLTNAGFDFQLTNYHTVNRCGCIFTNDENLSNIFLNKKDSFQKFTQTPINEVKEYLSNLNQEKSRLFEEIEIIPVQKLKFGNPICKQICKHFGYNYSCPPFSRKINLTLWKNAIIWKWKENKFKKYRYNLALKKLHEIMYSFGYYFALSIRDCYCNECNICSFSDSNNKFCQNRKMLSPSMQSQGINPREFGKGKFGIEIF
;
A
#
# COMPACT_ATOMS: atom_id res chain seq x y z
N MET A 1 9.20 36.60 13.31
CA MET A 1 9.17 35.75 12.10
C MET A 1 7.80 35.12 12.05
N ASN A 2 7.04 35.29 10.96
CA ASN A 2 5.74 34.64 10.83
C ASN A 2 5.91 33.12 10.59
N VAL A 3 4.85 32.32 10.77
CA VAL A 3 4.95 30.85 10.65
C VAL A 3 5.45 30.41 9.27
N THR A 4 5.09 31.11 8.20
CA THR A 4 5.49 30.81 6.83
C THR A 4 6.99 30.97 6.64
N GLN A 5 7.57 32.09 7.10
CA GLN A 5 9.02 32.31 7.13
C GLN A 5 9.76 31.26 7.99
N MET A 6 9.14 30.81 9.08
CA MET A 6 9.71 29.72 9.91
C MET A 6 9.72 28.39 9.16
N ILE A 7 8.67 28.09 8.39
CA ILE A 7 8.58 26.90 7.54
C ILE A 7 9.61 26.96 6.41
N GLU A 8 9.75 28.10 5.74
CA GLU A 8 10.77 28.31 4.70
C GLU A 8 12.18 28.10 5.25
N ASN A 9 12.49 28.71 6.39
CA ASN A 9 13.78 28.52 7.07
C ASN A 9 14.01 27.07 7.51
N PHE A 10 12.96 26.38 7.98
CA PHE A 10 13.03 24.97 8.29
C PHE A 10 13.30 24.15 7.02
N TYR A 11 12.57 24.43 5.95
CA TYR A 11 12.70 23.76 4.66
C TYR A 11 14.13 23.88 4.14
N GLU A 12 14.71 25.09 4.13
CA GLU A 12 16.08 25.34 3.68
C GLU A 12 17.13 24.52 4.44
N LYS A 13 17.00 24.44 5.76
CA LYS A 13 17.92 23.66 6.61
C LYS A 13 17.61 22.16 6.66
N SER A 14 16.48 21.75 6.12
CA SER A 14 16.04 20.35 6.12
C SER A 14 16.46 19.60 4.85
N PRO A 15 16.46 18.27 4.89
CA PRO A 15 16.65 17.45 3.70
C PRO A 15 15.46 17.43 2.71
N LEU A 16 14.40 18.21 2.96
CA LEU A 16 13.26 18.32 2.05
C LEU A 16 13.69 18.91 0.71
N VAL A 17 13.03 18.44 -0.35
CA VAL A 17 13.31 18.84 -1.74
C VAL A 17 12.08 19.43 -2.42
N PHE A 18 10.91 19.18 -1.84
CA PHE A 18 9.61 19.64 -2.31
C PHE A 18 8.73 19.93 -1.10
N MET A 19 8.05 21.06 -1.12
CA MET A 19 6.95 21.39 -0.22
C MET A 19 5.90 22.21 -0.99
N LYS A 20 4.64 21.81 -0.90
CA LYS A 20 3.55 22.53 -1.57
C LYS A 20 2.28 22.43 -0.75
N THR A 21 1.60 23.56 -0.55
CA THR A 21 0.21 23.55 -0.07
C THR A 21 -0.74 23.34 -1.24
N ILE A 22 -1.69 22.43 -1.06
CA ILE A 22 -2.80 22.20 -1.97
C ILE A 22 -4.13 22.25 -1.21
N PRO A 23 -5.25 22.58 -1.87
CA PRO A 23 -6.58 22.34 -1.34
C PRO A 23 -6.79 20.86 -0.99
N ILE A 24 -7.57 20.57 0.05
CA ILE A 24 -7.91 19.19 0.42
C ILE A 24 -8.59 18.43 -0.72
N SER A 25 -9.33 19.13 -1.59
CA SER A 25 -10.04 18.58 -2.74
C SER A 25 -9.09 18.00 -3.80
N GLU A 26 -7.82 18.41 -3.79
CA GLU A 26 -6.78 17.87 -4.66
C GLU A 26 -6.09 16.63 -4.08
N VAL A 27 -6.30 16.31 -2.79
CA VAL A 27 -5.79 15.08 -2.19
C VAL A 27 -6.55 13.87 -2.72
N SER A 28 -5.82 12.96 -3.33
CA SER A 28 -6.40 11.71 -3.84
C SER A 28 -6.58 10.71 -2.70
N PHE A 29 -7.83 10.44 -2.34
CA PHE A 29 -8.19 9.36 -1.43
C PHE A 29 -8.68 8.14 -2.21
N ASP A 30 -8.15 6.96 -1.90
CA ASP A 30 -8.49 5.72 -2.58
C ASP A 30 -8.70 4.57 -1.60
N GLU A 31 -9.91 4.00 -1.60
CA GLU A 31 -10.25 2.90 -0.70
C GLU A 31 -9.40 1.65 -0.90
N ARG A 32 -8.82 1.46 -2.10
CA ARG A 32 -7.97 0.30 -2.42
C ARG A 32 -6.73 0.24 -1.53
N ALA A 33 -6.25 1.39 -1.04
CA ALA A 33 -5.12 1.47 -0.11
C ALA A 33 -5.31 0.62 1.16
N LYS A 34 -6.54 0.51 1.68
CA LYS A 34 -6.82 -0.32 2.87
C LYS A 34 -6.59 -1.81 2.60
N PHE A 35 -6.83 -2.27 1.37
CA PHE A 35 -6.59 -3.66 0.96
C PHE A 35 -5.12 -3.93 0.72
N MET A 36 -4.36 -2.98 0.16
CA MET A 36 -2.90 -3.08 0.09
C MET A 36 -2.27 -3.21 1.48
N CYS A 37 -2.78 -2.45 2.47
CA CYS A 37 -2.39 -2.61 3.85
C CYS A 37 -2.75 -4.01 4.39
N LYS A 38 -4.01 -4.43 4.24
CA LYS A 38 -4.51 -5.70 4.80
C LYS A 38 -3.84 -6.94 4.21
N PHE A 39 -3.67 -6.98 2.89
CA PHE A 39 -3.21 -8.16 2.18
C PHE A 39 -1.72 -8.11 1.82
N GLY A 40 -1.11 -6.94 1.60
CA GLY A 40 0.31 -6.84 1.20
C GLY A 40 1.29 -6.37 2.28
N CYS A 41 0.84 -5.58 3.26
CA CYS A 41 1.75 -4.91 4.20
C CYS A 41 2.08 -5.74 5.45
N LYS A 42 3.37 -5.96 5.69
CA LYS A 42 3.88 -6.66 6.90
C LYS A 42 3.53 -5.98 8.23
N ASN A 43 3.21 -4.68 8.21
CA ASN A 43 2.93 -3.89 9.42
C ASN A 43 1.44 -3.86 9.80
N PHE A 44 0.53 -4.34 8.95
CA PHE A 44 -0.89 -4.36 9.26
C PHE A 44 -1.17 -5.19 10.51
N ASN A 45 -1.99 -4.63 11.40
CA ASN A 45 -2.30 -5.18 12.73
C ASN A 45 -1.08 -5.35 13.65
N ARG A 46 0.05 -4.69 13.35
CA ARG A 46 1.28 -4.76 14.18
C ARG A 46 1.71 -3.41 14.75
N LYS A 47 1.03 -2.33 14.39
CA LYS A 47 1.35 -0.97 14.83
C LYS A 47 0.09 -0.15 15.06
N PHE A 48 0.08 0.62 16.14
CA PHE A 48 -0.98 1.58 16.47
C PHE A 48 -1.18 2.70 15.43
N SER A 49 -0.19 2.90 14.56
CA SER A 49 -0.25 3.88 13.48
C SER A 49 -0.81 3.34 12.15
N CYS A 50 -1.14 2.04 12.11
CA CYS A 50 -1.56 1.35 10.89
C CYS A 50 -2.96 0.75 11.09
N PRO A 51 -3.66 0.35 10.01
CA PRO A 51 -4.93 -0.34 10.14
C PRO A 51 -4.77 -1.67 10.91
N PRO A 52 -5.79 -2.09 11.68
CA PRO A 52 -7.10 -1.45 11.82
C PRO A 52 -7.14 -0.23 12.76
N TYR A 53 -6.10 -0.02 13.58
CA TYR A 53 -6.08 1.00 14.63
C TYR A 53 -6.13 2.45 14.14
N SER A 54 -5.68 2.72 12.91
CA SER A 54 -5.72 4.06 12.29
C SER A 54 -7.07 4.42 11.63
N LEU A 55 -8.00 3.47 11.45
CA LEU A 55 -9.22 3.69 10.66
C LEU A 55 -10.16 4.72 11.29
N SER A 56 -10.16 4.85 12.61
CA SER A 56 -10.89 5.93 13.30
C SER A 56 -10.38 7.31 12.91
N THR A 57 -9.07 7.43 12.63
CA THR A 57 -8.47 8.68 12.20
C THR A 57 -8.89 9.04 10.78
N TYR A 58 -8.99 8.07 9.87
CA TYR A 58 -9.54 8.31 8.53
C TYR A 58 -10.96 8.91 8.59
N LYS A 59 -11.85 8.29 9.38
CA LYS A 59 -13.21 8.80 9.57
C LYS A 59 -13.22 10.23 10.11
N LYS A 60 -12.33 10.52 11.07
CA LYS A 60 -12.15 11.88 11.60
C LYS A 60 -11.69 12.84 10.50
N VAL A 61 -10.61 12.54 9.79
CA VAL A 61 -10.07 13.41 8.72
C VAL A 61 -11.13 13.78 7.69
N ARG A 62 -11.98 12.84 7.30
CA ARG A 62 -13.11 13.09 6.38
C ARG A 62 -14.19 14.01 6.95
N ASN A 63 -14.32 14.11 8.27
CA ASN A 63 -15.36 14.87 8.96
C ASN A 63 -14.90 16.25 9.47
N TYR A 64 -13.60 16.46 9.70
CA TYR A 64 -13.08 17.68 10.34
C TYR A 64 -12.95 18.90 9.41
N ASN A 65 -13.42 18.80 8.15
CA ASN A 65 -13.38 19.87 7.14
C ASN A 65 -12.07 20.65 7.15
N TYR A 66 -10.97 19.97 6.77
CA TYR A 66 -9.70 20.63 6.52
C TYR A 66 -9.73 21.33 5.16
N ASN A 67 -9.25 22.58 5.05
CA ASN A 67 -9.20 23.31 3.80
C ASN A 67 -7.92 23.01 3.02
N TRP A 68 -6.78 22.92 3.74
CA TRP A 68 -5.45 22.91 3.15
C TRP A 68 -4.62 21.71 3.60
N VAL A 69 -3.77 21.24 2.70
CA VAL A 69 -2.79 20.18 2.96
C VAL A 69 -1.42 20.61 2.47
N ILE A 70 -0.47 20.73 3.40
CA ILE A 70 0.94 20.97 3.10
C ILE A 70 1.57 19.60 2.83
N LEU A 71 1.88 19.32 1.56
CA LEU A 71 2.67 18.17 1.14
C LEU A 71 4.16 18.50 1.27
N PHE A 72 4.96 17.53 1.69
CA PHE A 72 6.41 17.67 1.68
C PHE A 72 7.09 16.34 1.38
N ALA A 73 8.24 16.39 0.72
CA ALA A 73 8.96 15.20 0.32
C ALA A 73 10.49 15.34 0.37
N THR A 74 11.16 14.20 0.52
CA THR A 74 12.58 14.01 0.28
C THR A 74 12.78 13.08 -0.91
N SER A 75 13.88 13.27 -1.65
CA SER A 75 14.28 12.40 -2.75
C SER A 75 15.77 12.07 -2.66
N TYR A 76 16.08 10.78 -2.68
CA TYR A 76 17.45 10.27 -2.58
C TYR A 76 17.78 9.29 -3.69
N LYS A 77 18.99 9.39 -4.22
CA LYS A 77 19.60 8.41 -5.10
C LYS A 77 20.70 7.67 -4.34
N PHE A 78 20.62 6.35 -4.30
CA PHE A 78 21.62 5.47 -3.72
C PHE A 78 22.72 5.18 -4.74
N ASN A 79 23.92 4.90 -4.24
CA ASN A 79 25.01 4.42 -5.07
C ASN A 79 24.68 2.99 -5.57
N ASN A 80 24.90 2.75 -6.86
CA ASN A 80 24.61 1.47 -7.52
C ASN A 80 25.45 0.31 -6.96
N ASN A 81 26.61 0.59 -6.36
CA ASN A 81 27.51 -0.41 -5.79
C ASN A 81 27.08 -0.87 -4.38
N TYR A 82 25.98 -0.34 -3.84
CA TYR A 82 25.51 -0.75 -2.51
C TYR A 82 24.88 -2.14 -2.54
N SER A 83 25.30 -2.97 -1.58
CA SER A 83 24.66 -4.27 -1.36
C SER A 83 23.18 -4.11 -1.02
N LYS A 84 22.38 -5.15 -1.32
CA LYS A 84 20.95 -5.19 -0.98
C LYS A 84 20.67 -4.91 0.49
N PHE A 85 21.55 -5.37 1.39
CA PHE A 85 21.47 -5.11 2.82
C PHE A 85 21.68 -3.63 3.15
N LYS A 86 22.72 -3.02 2.59
CA LYS A 86 23.02 -1.58 2.78
C LYS A 86 21.89 -0.72 2.25
N THR A 87 21.39 -1.00 1.05
CA THR A 87 20.24 -0.30 0.46
C THR A 87 19.02 -0.40 1.39
N LYS A 88 18.67 -1.61 1.85
CA LYS A 88 17.54 -1.81 2.79
C LYS A 88 17.71 -1.05 4.11
N PHE A 89 18.93 -0.97 4.64
CA PHE A 89 19.22 -0.18 5.84
C PHE A 89 18.97 1.32 5.59
N LEU A 90 19.53 1.88 4.51
CA LEU A 90 19.34 3.28 4.14
C LEU A 90 17.87 3.62 3.89
N TYR A 91 17.14 2.73 3.23
CA TYR A 91 15.69 2.83 3.06
C TYR A 91 14.93 3.02 4.39
N SER A 92 15.35 2.30 5.44
CA SER A 92 14.76 2.45 6.78
C SER A 92 15.20 3.74 7.47
N GLN A 93 16.44 4.21 7.22
CA GLN A 93 16.90 5.50 7.74
C GLN A 93 16.12 6.66 7.10
N LYS A 94 15.85 6.61 5.80
CA LYS A 94 15.03 7.62 5.11
C LYS A 94 13.57 7.62 5.56
N GLU A 95 13.02 6.45 5.91
CA GLU A 95 11.71 6.37 6.57
C GLU A 95 11.72 7.00 7.98
N TYR A 96 12.82 6.89 8.74
CA TYR A 96 12.95 7.55 10.04
C TYR A 96 13.12 9.08 9.92
N GLU A 97 13.91 9.52 8.94
CA GLU A 97 14.19 10.94 8.66
C GLU A 97 12.92 11.71 8.33
N ILE A 98 12.09 11.21 7.39
CA ILE A 98 10.82 11.87 7.05
C ILE A 98 9.87 11.92 8.24
N GLN A 99 9.86 10.90 9.10
CA GLN A 99 9.05 10.88 10.31
C GLN A 99 9.55 11.92 11.33
N ARG A 100 10.86 12.09 11.48
CA ARG A 100 11.44 13.16 12.31
C ARG A 100 11.03 14.53 11.79
N ILE A 101 11.21 14.78 10.48
CA ILE A 101 10.81 16.03 9.83
C ILE A 101 9.32 16.31 10.03
N SER A 102 8.46 15.31 9.81
CA SER A 102 7.02 15.43 10.01
C SER A 102 6.67 15.88 11.43
N HIS A 103 7.34 15.33 12.45
CA HIS A 103 7.10 15.72 13.84
C HIS A 103 7.60 17.14 14.14
N GLN A 104 8.74 17.52 13.58
CA GLN A 104 9.30 18.86 13.76
C GLN A 104 8.40 19.92 13.10
N LEU A 105 7.92 19.67 11.88
CA LEU A 105 6.96 20.56 11.22
C LEU A 105 5.64 20.65 11.98
N PHE A 106 5.10 19.52 12.44
CA PHE A 106 3.91 19.49 13.30
C PHE A 106 4.07 20.39 14.53
N ASN A 107 5.18 20.23 15.26
CA ASN A 107 5.47 21.04 16.45
C ASN A 107 5.69 22.51 16.10
N LEU A 108 6.44 22.81 15.03
CA LEU A 108 6.70 24.17 14.59
C LEU A 108 5.40 24.91 14.26
N ILE A 109 4.48 24.28 13.54
CA ILE A 109 3.17 24.87 13.20
C ILE A 109 2.32 24.98 14.47
N ASN A 110 2.23 23.92 15.28
CA ASN A 110 1.38 23.88 16.47
C ASN A 110 1.82 24.86 17.58
N PHE A 111 3.12 24.98 17.85
CA PHE A 111 3.65 25.90 18.87
C PHE A 111 3.54 27.38 18.47
N ASN A 112 3.31 27.66 17.20
CA ASN A 112 3.01 29.01 16.72
C ASN A 112 1.49 29.27 16.62
N GLY A 113 0.65 28.46 17.29
CA GLY A 113 -0.79 28.70 17.40
C GLY A 113 -1.65 28.11 16.26
N HIS A 114 -1.03 27.41 15.30
CA HIS A 114 -1.73 26.89 14.13
C HIS A 114 -2.11 25.42 14.33
N LYS A 115 -3.41 25.14 14.49
CA LYS A 115 -3.93 23.78 14.68
C LYS A 115 -3.71 22.95 13.42
N ASN A 116 -3.14 21.75 13.57
CA ASN A 116 -2.83 20.91 12.43
C ASN A 116 -2.86 19.41 12.77
N LEU A 117 -2.94 18.56 11.75
CA LEU A 117 -2.75 17.11 11.86
C LEU A 117 -1.66 16.65 10.90
N VAL A 118 -0.74 15.81 11.38
CA VAL A 118 0.37 15.31 10.59
C VAL A 118 0.23 13.82 10.26
N PHE A 119 0.51 13.48 9.00
CA PHE A 119 0.65 12.11 8.50
C PHE A 119 1.99 11.97 7.79
N SER A 120 2.64 10.83 7.94
CA SER A 120 3.95 10.59 7.34
C SER A 120 3.98 9.36 6.45
N GLY A 121 4.96 9.26 5.57
CA GLY A 121 5.15 8.10 4.73
C GLY A 121 5.61 6.89 5.55
N GLY A 122 4.94 5.76 5.34
CA GLY A 122 5.32 4.50 5.96
C GLY A 122 4.98 4.40 7.45
N SER A 123 5.52 3.37 8.09
CA SER A 123 5.03 2.88 9.38
C SER A 123 5.81 3.48 10.55
N CYS A 124 5.14 3.90 11.63
CA CYS A 124 5.78 4.53 12.80
C CYS A 124 7.04 3.78 13.29
N LYS A 125 8.16 4.50 13.45
CA LYS A 125 9.48 3.96 13.85
C LYS A 125 9.93 4.33 15.26
N ARG A 126 9.05 4.90 16.09
CA ARG A 126 9.41 5.41 17.43
C ARG A 126 9.73 4.35 18.47
N CYS A 127 9.36 3.09 18.23
CA CYS A 127 9.66 1.96 19.09
C CYS A 127 9.95 0.71 18.26
N ARG A 128 10.74 -0.21 18.81
CA ARG A 128 11.02 -1.51 18.20
C ARG A 128 11.22 -2.57 19.31
N PRO A 129 10.41 -3.64 19.34
CA PRO A 129 9.15 -3.82 18.61
C PRO A 129 8.08 -2.80 19.06
N CYS A 130 6.97 -2.71 18.31
CA CYS A 130 5.82 -1.93 18.74
C CYS A 130 4.99 -2.74 19.74
N SER A 131 4.62 -2.16 20.89
CA SER A 131 3.79 -2.81 21.92
C SER A 131 2.44 -3.31 21.44
N CYS A 132 1.97 -2.84 20.28
CA CYS A 132 0.78 -3.36 19.62
C CYS A 132 0.84 -4.88 19.39
N VAL A 133 2.03 -5.45 19.15
CA VAL A 133 2.20 -6.89 18.95
C VAL A 133 2.06 -7.70 20.25
N GLU A 134 2.22 -7.04 21.39
CA GLU A 134 2.08 -7.59 22.75
C GLU A 134 0.66 -7.32 23.31
N GLY A 135 -0.23 -6.68 22.54
CA GLY A 135 -1.55 -6.26 23.02
C GLY A 135 -1.53 -5.12 24.04
N SER A 136 -0.38 -4.47 24.25
CA SER A 136 -0.18 -3.40 25.24
C SER A 136 -0.29 -2.00 24.62
N ILE A 137 -0.47 -0.95 25.43
CA ILE A 137 -0.64 0.44 24.98
C ILE A 137 0.59 1.01 24.26
N CYS A 138 0.40 2.07 23.46
CA CYS A 138 1.51 2.71 22.76
C CYS A 138 2.55 3.30 23.73
N LYS A 139 3.82 2.90 23.62
CA LYS A 139 4.93 3.41 24.46
C LYS A 139 5.26 4.90 24.23
N LYS A 140 4.85 5.47 23.09
CA LYS A 140 5.17 6.86 22.68
C LYS A 140 3.96 7.51 21.98
N PRO A 141 2.83 7.73 22.69
CA PRO A 141 1.57 8.15 22.07
C PRO A 141 1.65 9.53 21.42
N SER A 142 2.34 10.50 22.03
CA SER A 142 2.54 11.86 21.49
C SER A 142 3.44 11.91 20.25
N LEU A 143 4.30 10.90 20.05
CA LEU A 143 5.20 10.81 18.91
C LEU A 143 4.67 9.86 17.82
N LYS A 144 3.51 9.23 18.05
CA LYS A 144 2.91 8.25 17.15
C LYS A 144 2.53 8.94 15.84
N GLN A 145 3.09 8.48 14.74
CA GLN A 145 2.77 9.01 13.42
C GLN A 145 1.98 8.01 12.60
N ILE A 146 0.76 8.40 12.26
CA ILE A 146 -0.13 7.66 11.37
C ILE A 146 0.37 7.86 9.95
N SER A 147 0.36 6.78 9.16
CA SER A 147 0.81 6.88 7.79
C SER A 147 -0.25 7.49 6.86
N MET A 148 0.18 8.14 5.80
CA MET A 148 -0.74 8.66 4.76
C MET A 148 -1.60 7.53 4.18
N GLU A 149 -0.99 6.37 3.87
CA GLU A 149 -1.69 5.19 3.33
C GLU A 149 -2.66 4.56 4.35
N ALA A 150 -2.34 4.68 5.65
CA ALA A 150 -3.15 4.16 6.75
C ALA A 150 -4.49 4.90 6.90
N ILE A 151 -4.60 6.10 6.31
CA ILE A 151 -5.83 6.88 6.16
C ILE A 151 -6.27 6.99 4.70
N GLN A 152 -5.85 6.05 3.85
CA GLN A 152 -6.32 5.91 2.46
C GLN A 152 -5.93 7.07 1.53
N ILE A 153 -4.90 7.85 1.86
CA ILE A 153 -4.31 8.78 0.88
C ILE A 153 -3.51 7.98 -0.13
N ASP A 154 -3.80 8.17 -1.40
CA ASP A 154 -2.97 7.74 -2.51
C ASP A 154 -1.77 8.69 -2.65
N CYS A 155 -0.68 8.33 -1.98
CA CYS A 155 0.54 9.13 -1.95
C CYS A 155 1.13 9.35 -3.35
N ILE A 156 1.03 8.36 -4.26
CA ILE A 156 1.61 8.45 -5.60
C ILE A 156 0.85 9.51 -6.38
N LYS A 157 -0.47 9.35 -6.50
CA LYS A 157 -1.30 10.26 -7.29
C LYS A 157 -1.33 11.67 -6.70
N THR A 158 -1.44 11.78 -5.37
CA THR A 158 -1.48 13.09 -4.69
C THR A 158 -0.21 13.89 -4.93
N LEU A 159 0.97 13.30 -4.76
CA LEU A 159 2.24 14.02 -4.95
C LEU A 159 2.51 14.29 -6.43
N THR A 160 2.23 13.32 -7.32
CA THR A 160 2.43 13.48 -8.77
C THR A 160 1.57 14.60 -9.33
N ASN A 161 0.28 14.67 -8.96
CA ASN A 161 -0.61 15.76 -9.35
C ASN A 161 -0.16 17.12 -8.79
N ALA A 162 0.47 17.12 -7.61
CA ALA A 162 1.03 18.33 -7.00
C ALA A 162 2.34 18.81 -7.67
N GLY A 163 2.88 18.05 -8.64
CA GLY A 163 4.11 18.37 -9.36
C GLY A 163 5.36 17.67 -8.83
N PHE A 164 5.22 16.62 -8.02
CA PHE A 164 6.35 15.83 -7.51
C PHE A 164 6.17 14.34 -7.82
N ASP A 165 6.86 13.86 -8.86
CA ASP A 165 6.78 12.46 -9.27
C ASP A 165 7.17 11.50 -8.15
N PHE A 166 6.33 10.50 -7.91
CA PHE A 166 6.53 9.55 -6.82
C PHE A 166 6.29 8.12 -7.27
N GLN A 167 7.25 7.23 -7.02
CA GLN A 167 7.12 5.80 -7.35
C GLN A 167 7.58 4.94 -6.17
N LEU A 168 6.83 3.89 -5.87
CA LEU A 168 7.17 2.98 -4.77
C LEU A 168 8.29 1.97 -5.12
N THR A 169 8.55 1.74 -6.42
CA THR A 169 9.53 0.75 -6.91
C THR A 169 10.68 1.39 -7.65
N ASN A 170 11.74 1.74 -6.93
CA ASN A 170 13.04 1.93 -7.56
C ASN A 170 14.16 1.48 -6.62
N TYR A 171 14.98 0.51 -6.98
CA TYR A 171 16.03 0.02 -6.08
C TYR A 171 17.11 1.07 -5.78
N HIS A 172 17.32 2.01 -6.71
CA HIS A 172 18.39 2.98 -6.67
C HIS A 172 17.93 4.38 -6.25
N THR A 173 16.62 4.63 -6.15
CA THR A 173 16.10 5.90 -5.68
C THR A 173 14.95 5.70 -4.70
N VAL A 174 14.84 6.57 -3.71
CA VAL A 174 13.74 6.54 -2.75
C VAL A 174 13.17 7.93 -2.54
N ASN A 175 11.86 8.02 -2.71
CA ASN A 175 11.09 9.14 -2.22
C ASN A 175 10.43 8.80 -0.89
N ARG A 176 10.37 9.81 -0.02
CA ARG A 176 9.60 9.78 1.21
C ARG A 176 8.81 11.06 1.30
N CYS A 177 7.57 10.96 1.71
CA CYS A 177 6.69 12.10 1.83
C CYS A 177 5.99 12.14 3.19
N GLY A 178 5.40 13.26 3.50
CA GLY A 178 4.42 13.43 4.56
C GLY A 178 3.47 14.56 4.17
N CYS A 179 2.45 14.74 4.99
CA CYS A 179 1.53 15.84 4.82
C CYS A 179 1.03 16.38 6.15
N ILE A 180 0.68 17.66 6.16
CA ILE A 180 0.07 18.35 7.29
C ILE A 180 -1.25 18.97 6.84
N PHE A 181 -2.32 18.63 7.54
CA PHE A 181 -3.66 19.13 7.31
C PHE A 181 -3.89 20.35 8.22
N THR A 182 -4.43 21.43 7.67
CA THR A 182 -4.66 22.69 8.38
C THR A 182 -5.86 23.45 7.80
N ASN A 183 -6.47 24.29 8.63
CA ASN A 183 -7.48 25.29 8.22
C ASN A 183 -6.91 26.70 8.20
N ASP A 184 -5.60 26.83 8.37
CA ASP A 184 -4.97 28.13 8.44
C ASP A 184 -4.70 28.70 7.04
N GLU A 185 -5.38 29.81 6.73
CA GLU A 185 -5.22 30.52 5.46
C GLU A 185 -3.82 31.11 5.26
N ASN A 186 -3.06 31.37 6.34
CA ASN A 186 -1.67 31.84 6.21
C ASN A 186 -0.74 30.76 5.64
N LEU A 187 -1.18 29.49 5.66
CA LEU A 187 -0.42 28.35 5.16
C LEU A 187 -0.91 27.89 3.77
N SER A 188 -1.88 28.59 3.17
CA SER A 188 -2.54 28.21 1.90
C SER A 188 -1.62 28.26 0.66
N ASN A 189 -0.58 29.09 0.69
CA ASN A 189 0.21 29.45 -0.50
C ASN A 189 1.70 29.10 -0.40
N ILE A 190 2.04 27.96 0.19
CA ILE A 190 3.43 27.50 0.24
C ILE A 190 3.77 26.76 -1.05
N PHE A 191 4.85 27.17 -1.73
CA PHE A 191 5.46 26.39 -2.80
C PHE A 191 6.98 26.55 -2.78
N LEU A 192 7.68 25.48 -2.42
CA LEU A 192 9.13 25.43 -2.31
C LEU A 192 9.64 24.19 -3.03
N ASN A 193 10.56 24.37 -3.97
CA ASN A 193 11.17 23.28 -4.72
C ASN A 193 12.69 23.52 -4.82
N LYS A 194 13.48 22.61 -4.24
CA LYS A 194 14.95 22.64 -4.37
C LYS A 194 15.43 21.81 -5.55
N LYS A 195 14.72 20.72 -5.83
CA LYS A 195 15.04 19.81 -6.93
C LYS A 195 13.87 18.90 -7.23
N ASP A 196 13.84 18.45 -8.48
CA ASP A 196 12.88 17.46 -8.92
C ASP A 196 13.17 16.08 -8.30
N SER A 197 12.14 15.24 -8.37
CA SER A 197 12.20 13.86 -7.96
C SER A 197 13.22 13.06 -8.79
N PHE A 198 14.00 12.19 -8.14
CA PHE A 198 14.79 11.18 -8.83
C PHE A 198 13.95 10.00 -9.35
N GLN A 199 12.64 10.01 -9.12
CA GLN A 199 11.70 9.03 -9.60
C GLN A 199 10.80 9.68 -10.64
N LYS A 200 10.35 8.88 -11.62
CA LYS A 200 9.35 9.29 -12.59
C LYS A 200 8.21 8.29 -12.52
N PHE A 201 7.01 8.75 -12.19
CA PHE A 201 5.86 7.88 -12.20
C PHE A 201 5.39 7.68 -13.64
N THR A 202 5.26 6.42 -14.05
CA THR A 202 4.66 6.04 -15.32
C THR A 202 3.63 4.96 -15.08
N GLN A 203 2.50 5.07 -15.77
CA GLN A 203 1.50 4.02 -15.86
C GLN A 203 1.38 3.60 -17.32
N THR A 204 1.64 2.33 -17.59
CA THR A 204 1.56 1.77 -18.93
C THR A 204 0.10 1.76 -19.40
N PRO A 205 -0.19 2.22 -20.63
CA PRO A 205 -1.53 2.15 -21.21
C PRO A 205 -2.06 0.72 -21.25
N ILE A 206 -3.37 0.55 -21.06
CA ILE A 206 -4.02 -0.77 -20.99
C ILE A 206 -3.82 -1.61 -22.26
N ASN A 207 -3.69 -0.99 -23.43
CA ASN A 207 -3.49 -1.69 -24.69
C ASN A 207 -2.11 -2.36 -24.76
N GLU A 208 -1.06 -1.66 -24.30
CA GLU A 208 0.29 -2.23 -24.20
C GLU A 208 0.34 -3.35 -23.15
N VAL A 209 -0.39 -3.21 -22.03
CA VAL A 209 -0.52 -4.29 -21.04
C VAL A 209 -1.17 -5.53 -21.66
N LYS A 210 -2.21 -5.35 -22.49
CA LYS A 210 -2.89 -6.46 -23.19
C LYS A 210 -1.93 -7.19 -24.12
N GLU A 211 -1.17 -6.45 -24.92
CA GLU A 211 -0.17 -7.01 -25.84
C GLU A 211 0.93 -7.77 -25.08
N TYR A 212 1.42 -7.22 -23.97
CA TYR A 212 2.40 -7.91 -23.14
C TYR A 212 1.84 -9.22 -22.58
N LEU A 213 0.60 -9.20 -22.07
CA LEU A 213 -0.02 -10.37 -21.44
C LEU A 213 -0.40 -11.47 -22.44
N SER A 214 -0.70 -11.14 -23.70
CA SER A 214 -0.88 -12.16 -24.75
C SER A 214 0.41 -12.94 -25.03
N ASN A 215 1.56 -12.26 -24.99
CA ASN A 215 2.88 -12.88 -25.18
C ASN A 215 3.35 -13.63 -23.92
N LEU A 216 2.94 -13.18 -22.73
CA LEU A 216 3.33 -13.78 -21.45
C LEU A 216 2.95 -15.26 -21.34
N ASN A 217 1.83 -15.68 -21.93
CA ASN A 217 1.41 -17.08 -21.92
C ASN A 217 2.43 -17.98 -22.64
N GLN A 218 3.00 -17.50 -23.75
CA GLN A 218 4.03 -18.22 -24.51
C GLN A 218 5.38 -18.20 -23.77
N GLU A 219 5.83 -17.01 -23.34
CA GLU A 219 7.12 -16.83 -22.64
C GLU A 219 7.18 -17.58 -21.30
N LYS A 220 6.05 -17.64 -20.59
CA LYS A 220 5.90 -18.30 -19.29
C LYS A 220 4.95 -19.48 -19.36
N SER A 221 5.02 -20.23 -20.46
CA SER A 221 4.24 -21.45 -20.73
C SER A 221 4.46 -22.59 -19.73
N ARG A 222 5.30 -22.41 -18.69
CA ARG A 222 5.44 -23.32 -17.53
C ARG A 222 4.59 -22.92 -16.33
N LEU A 223 4.06 -21.70 -16.31
CA LEU A 223 3.27 -21.13 -15.22
C LEU A 223 1.81 -20.94 -15.61
N PHE A 224 1.57 -20.44 -16.82
CA PHE A 224 0.26 -20.12 -17.32
C PHE A 224 -0.11 -21.07 -18.46
N GLU A 225 -1.37 -21.49 -18.47
CA GLU A 225 -1.99 -22.23 -19.58
C GLU A 225 -2.80 -21.26 -20.44
N GLU A 226 -3.55 -20.36 -19.78
CA GLU A 226 -4.39 -19.35 -20.40
C GLU A 226 -4.29 -18.05 -19.56
N ILE A 227 -4.33 -16.90 -20.23
CA ILE A 227 -4.41 -15.58 -19.61
C ILE A 227 -5.40 -14.75 -20.43
N GLU A 228 -6.36 -14.14 -19.75
CA GLU A 228 -7.37 -13.28 -20.36
C GLU A 228 -7.54 -12.02 -19.52
N ILE A 229 -7.71 -10.87 -20.19
CA ILE A 229 -8.06 -9.60 -19.53
C ILE A 229 -9.52 -9.29 -19.82
N ILE A 230 -10.30 -9.12 -18.75
CA ILE A 230 -11.71 -8.76 -18.83
C ILE A 230 -12.00 -7.51 -17.97
N PRO A 231 -13.06 -6.75 -18.29
CA PRO A 231 -13.61 -5.78 -17.36
C PRO A 231 -14.09 -6.48 -16.08
N VAL A 232 -13.88 -5.87 -14.90
CA VAL A 232 -14.33 -6.44 -13.61
C VAL A 232 -15.83 -6.68 -13.59
N GLN A 233 -16.61 -5.88 -14.31
CA GLN A 233 -18.07 -6.01 -14.42
C GLN A 233 -18.51 -7.34 -15.04
N LYS A 234 -17.63 -8.02 -15.81
CA LYS A 234 -17.91 -9.36 -16.36
C LYS A 234 -17.67 -10.48 -15.35
N LEU A 235 -17.00 -10.22 -14.22
CA LEU A 235 -16.85 -11.21 -13.16
C LEU A 235 -18.17 -11.40 -12.42
N LYS A 236 -18.62 -12.64 -12.33
CA LYS A 236 -19.74 -13.02 -11.46
C LYS A 236 -19.23 -13.14 -10.03
N PHE A 237 -19.61 -12.21 -9.17
CA PHE A 237 -19.32 -12.27 -7.73
C PHE A 237 -20.56 -11.95 -6.90
N GLY A 238 -20.86 -12.85 -5.96
CA GLY A 238 -22.02 -12.76 -5.08
C GLY A 238 -21.65 -12.67 -3.61
N ASN A 239 -22.49 -13.23 -2.74
CA ASN A 239 -22.13 -13.41 -1.34
C ASN A 239 -21.01 -14.45 -1.19
N PRO A 240 -20.18 -14.37 -0.13
CA PRO A 240 -19.13 -15.37 0.09
C PRO A 240 -19.72 -16.78 0.07
N ILE A 241 -19.15 -17.66 -0.75
CA ILE A 241 -19.62 -19.05 -0.91
C ILE A 241 -18.87 -20.02 0.01
N CYS A 242 -18.00 -19.50 0.90
CA CYS A 242 -17.33 -20.28 1.93
C CYS A 242 -18.33 -20.71 3.02
N LYS A 243 -18.47 -22.03 3.23
CA LYS A 243 -19.25 -22.59 4.34
C LYS A 243 -18.42 -22.63 5.63
N GLN A 244 -19.06 -22.44 6.78
CA GLN A 244 -18.39 -22.57 8.09
C GLN A 244 -17.83 -23.98 8.34
N ILE A 245 -18.50 -25.02 7.82
CA ILE A 245 -18.05 -26.43 7.88
C ILE A 245 -16.82 -26.74 7.02
N CYS A 246 -16.35 -25.79 6.18
CA CYS A 246 -15.16 -26.00 5.37
C CYS A 246 -13.94 -26.11 6.29
N LYS A 247 -13.14 -27.16 6.15
CA LYS A 247 -11.89 -27.40 6.92
C LYS A 247 -10.85 -26.26 6.87
N HIS A 248 -11.02 -25.30 5.97
CA HIS A 248 -10.13 -24.14 5.84
C HIS A 248 -10.72 -22.86 6.46
N PHE A 249 -12.02 -22.84 6.75
CA PHE A 249 -12.70 -21.70 7.36
C PHE A 249 -12.16 -21.47 8.77
N GLY A 250 -11.69 -20.27 9.08
CA GLY A 250 -11.12 -19.97 10.39
C GLY A 250 -9.69 -20.48 10.64
N TYR A 251 -9.05 -21.10 9.65
CA TYR A 251 -7.70 -21.68 9.82
C TYR A 251 -6.61 -21.00 8.97
N ASN A 252 -6.95 -20.03 8.12
CA ASN A 252 -5.96 -19.30 7.31
C ASN A 252 -6.41 -17.89 6.93
N TYR A 253 -5.44 -17.01 6.65
CA TYR A 253 -5.67 -15.60 6.32
C TYR A 253 -6.36 -15.36 4.96
N SER A 254 -6.34 -16.31 4.02
CA SER A 254 -7.02 -16.15 2.73
C SER A 254 -8.52 -16.40 2.81
N CYS A 255 -8.96 -17.11 3.85
CA CYS A 255 -10.35 -17.45 4.09
C CYS A 255 -11.01 -16.53 5.13
N PRO A 256 -12.34 -16.54 5.24
CA PRO A 256 -13.03 -15.94 6.37
C PRO A 256 -12.62 -16.61 7.70
N PRO A 257 -12.67 -15.89 8.83
CA PRO A 257 -13.21 -14.54 8.99
C PRO A 257 -12.22 -13.41 8.66
N PHE A 258 -10.97 -13.72 8.29
CA PHE A 258 -9.96 -12.69 8.02
C PHE A 258 -10.20 -11.96 6.70
N SER A 259 -10.28 -12.67 5.57
CA SER A 259 -10.32 -12.03 4.24
C SER A 259 -11.54 -11.11 4.10
N ARG A 260 -12.72 -11.59 4.51
CA ARG A 260 -14.04 -10.92 4.35
C ARG A 260 -14.30 -10.46 2.92
N LYS A 261 -15.56 -10.13 2.61
CA LYS A 261 -15.93 -9.61 1.28
C LYS A 261 -15.30 -8.23 1.07
N ILE A 262 -14.72 -8.05 -0.10
CA ILE A 262 -14.15 -6.81 -0.62
C ILE A 262 -15.12 -6.26 -1.67
N ASN A 263 -15.23 -4.92 -1.76
CA ASN A 263 -15.88 -4.33 -2.90
C ASN A 263 -14.93 -4.38 -4.12
N LEU A 264 -15.10 -5.39 -4.99
CA LEU A 264 -14.24 -5.57 -6.16
C LEU A 264 -14.49 -4.52 -7.25
N THR A 265 -15.63 -3.80 -7.22
CA THR A 265 -15.95 -2.76 -8.21
C THR A 265 -15.05 -1.52 -8.10
N LEU A 266 -14.17 -1.45 -7.10
CA LEU A 266 -13.14 -0.42 -6.99
C LEU A 266 -12.07 -0.54 -8.09
N TRP A 267 -11.97 -1.70 -8.74
CA TRP A 267 -11.06 -1.95 -9.86
C TRP A 267 -11.83 -2.01 -11.18
N LYS A 268 -11.14 -1.68 -12.28
CA LYS A 268 -11.76 -1.62 -13.61
C LYS A 268 -11.51 -2.89 -14.41
N ASN A 269 -10.31 -3.45 -14.30
CA ASN A 269 -9.91 -4.61 -15.09
C ASN A 269 -9.52 -5.78 -14.19
N ALA A 270 -9.65 -6.98 -14.74
CA ALA A 270 -9.24 -8.21 -14.10
C ALA A 270 -8.49 -9.07 -15.12
N ILE A 271 -7.39 -9.67 -14.68
CA ILE A 271 -6.68 -10.71 -15.41
C ILE A 271 -7.14 -12.03 -14.83
N ILE A 272 -7.84 -12.85 -15.61
CA ILE A 272 -8.09 -14.24 -15.27
C ILE A 272 -6.95 -15.06 -15.85
N TRP A 273 -6.38 -15.95 -15.06
CA TRP A 273 -5.34 -16.85 -15.54
C TRP A 273 -5.57 -18.27 -15.04
N LYS A 274 -5.31 -19.23 -15.92
CA LYS A 274 -5.34 -20.66 -15.64
C LYS A 274 -3.92 -21.14 -15.36
N TRP A 275 -3.74 -21.80 -14.23
CA TRP A 275 -2.45 -22.36 -13.85
C TRP A 275 -2.15 -23.62 -14.64
N LYS A 276 -0.96 -23.67 -15.26
CA LYS A 276 -0.51 -24.88 -15.94
C LYS A 276 -0.06 -25.93 -14.93
N GLU A 277 -0.91 -26.92 -14.72
CA GLU A 277 -0.63 -28.04 -13.83
C GLU A 277 0.62 -28.79 -14.30
N ASN A 278 1.48 -29.16 -13.35
CA ASN A 278 2.68 -29.94 -13.63
C ASN A 278 3.02 -30.82 -12.43
N LYS A 279 3.83 -31.87 -12.68
CA LYS A 279 4.25 -32.85 -11.66
C LYS A 279 4.96 -32.21 -10.45
N PHE A 280 5.49 -30.99 -10.56
CA PHE A 280 6.21 -30.28 -9.50
C PHE A 280 5.30 -29.32 -8.71
N LYS A 281 4.50 -29.87 -7.77
CA LYS A 281 3.79 -29.22 -6.63
C LYS A 281 3.09 -27.85 -6.84
N LYS A 282 2.10 -27.58 -5.98
CA LYS A 282 1.38 -26.30 -5.81
C LYS A 282 2.27 -25.03 -5.66
N TYR A 283 3.58 -25.15 -5.40
CA TYR A 283 4.52 -24.02 -5.30
C TYR A 283 4.52 -23.12 -6.54
N ARG A 284 4.33 -23.71 -7.73
CA ARG A 284 4.28 -22.94 -8.98
C ARG A 284 3.02 -22.09 -9.14
N TYR A 285 1.91 -22.42 -8.47
CA TYR A 285 0.70 -21.57 -8.47
C TYR A 285 0.95 -20.23 -7.77
N ASN A 286 1.56 -20.29 -6.58
CA ASN A 286 1.91 -19.09 -5.82
C ASN A 286 2.95 -18.24 -6.55
N LEU A 287 3.90 -18.90 -7.22
CA LEU A 287 4.88 -18.23 -8.07
C LEU A 287 4.22 -17.51 -9.25
N ALA A 288 3.23 -18.12 -9.90
CA ALA A 288 2.45 -17.49 -10.98
C ALA A 288 1.73 -16.24 -10.49
N LEU A 289 1.03 -16.33 -9.35
CA LEU A 289 0.37 -15.20 -8.69
C LEU A 289 1.35 -14.07 -8.39
N LYS A 290 2.47 -14.39 -7.74
CA LYS A 290 3.54 -13.43 -7.43
C LYS A 290 4.06 -12.74 -8.69
N LYS A 291 4.32 -13.51 -9.74
CA LYS A 291 4.92 -13.01 -10.97
C LYS A 291 3.97 -12.04 -11.67
N LEU A 292 2.69 -12.37 -11.75
CA LEU A 292 1.68 -11.49 -12.35
C LEU A 292 1.52 -10.19 -11.54
N HIS A 293 1.45 -10.30 -10.21
CA HIS A 293 1.38 -9.12 -9.34
C HIS A 293 2.61 -8.20 -9.49
N GLU A 294 3.83 -8.76 -9.56
CA GLU A 294 5.06 -8.00 -9.80
C GLU A 294 5.07 -7.32 -11.18
N ILE A 295 4.54 -7.98 -12.22
CA ILE A 295 4.38 -7.40 -13.57
C ILE A 295 3.42 -6.22 -13.52
N MET A 296 2.24 -6.37 -12.94
CA MET A 296 1.25 -5.29 -12.86
C MET A 296 1.76 -4.08 -12.09
N TYR A 297 2.52 -4.33 -11.02
CA TYR A 297 3.18 -3.27 -10.28
C TYR A 297 4.22 -2.52 -11.13
N SER A 298 4.98 -3.23 -11.97
CA SER A 298 5.97 -2.62 -12.87
C SER A 298 5.34 -1.75 -13.98
N PHE A 299 4.09 -2.06 -14.36
CA PHE A 299 3.28 -1.23 -15.27
C PHE A 299 2.60 -0.04 -14.59
N GLY A 300 2.90 0.22 -13.31
CA GLY A 300 2.33 1.35 -12.58
C GLY A 300 0.94 1.09 -11.99
N TYR A 301 0.43 -0.15 -12.01
CA TYR A 301 -0.83 -0.52 -11.33
C TYR A 301 -0.56 -0.93 -9.87
N TYR A 302 -0.12 0.03 -9.06
CA TYR A 302 0.32 -0.22 -7.67
C TYR A 302 -0.81 -0.58 -6.68
N PHE A 303 -2.07 -0.47 -7.10
CA PHE A 303 -3.23 -0.98 -6.36
C PHE A 303 -3.71 -2.34 -6.85
N ALA A 304 -2.99 -3.01 -7.75
CA ALA A 304 -3.34 -4.35 -8.19
C ALA A 304 -3.49 -5.30 -6.98
N LEU A 305 -4.47 -6.20 -7.03
CA LEU A 305 -4.75 -7.15 -5.96
C LEU A 305 -4.96 -8.55 -6.54
N SER A 306 -4.12 -9.48 -6.11
CA SER A 306 -4.33 -10.88 -6.43
C SER A 306 -5.49 -11.48 -5.63
N ILE A 307 -6.34 -12.25 -6.29
CA ILE A 307 -7.37 -13.12 -5.70
C ILE A 307 -7.05 -14.55 -6.13
N ARG A 308 -6.95 -15.46 -5.16
CA ARG A 308 -6.56 -16.85 -5.43
C ARG A 308 -7.72 -17.82 -5.40
N ASP A 309 -7.56 -18.94 -6.06
CA ASP A 309 -8.45 -20.08 -5.84
C ASP A 309 -8.13 -20.74 -4.48
N CYS A 310 -9.11 -20.65 -3.58
CA CYS A 310 -9.13 -21.28 -2.26
C CYS A 310 -8.05 -20.78 -1.28
N TYR A 311 -7.66 -21.62 -0.32
CA TYR A 311 -6.81 -21.26 0.81
C TYR A 311 -5.34 -21.02 0.45
N CYS A 312 -4.63 -20.31 1.33
CA CYS A 312 -3.20 -20.11 1.20
C CYS A 312 -2.39 -21.30 1.73
N ASN A 313 -1.57 -21.89 0.84
CA ASN A 313 -0.75 -23.07 1.13
C ASN A 313 0.76 -22.75 1.04
N GLU A 314 1.17 -21.57 1.51
CA GLU A 314 2.58 -21.13 1.53
C GLU A 314 3.37 -21.69 2.71
N CYS A 315 2.67 -22.16 3.75
CA CYS A 315 3.24 -22.67 4.99
C CYS A 315 2.63 -24.04 5.29
N ASN A 316 3.39 -24.92 5.93
CA ASN A 316 2.90 -26.23 6.37
C ASN A 316 1.76 -26.07 7.39
N ILE A 317 1.93 -25.13 8.33
CA ILE A 317 0.93 -24.76 9.33
C ILE A 317 0.72 -23.25 9.27
N CYS A 318 -0.53 -22.82 9.14
CA CYS A 318 -0.86 -21.41 9.10
C CYS A 318 -0.93 -20.82 10.51
N SER A 319 -0.23 -19.72 10.72
CA SER A 319 -0.22 -19.00 12.01
C SER A 319 -1.53 -18.29 12.32
N PHE A 320 -2.58 -18.44 11.51
CA PHE A 320 -3.89 -17.86 11.80
C PHE A 320 -4.58 -18.58 12.96
N SER A 321 -4.42 -19.91 13.04
CA SER A 321 -4.96 -20.74 14.11
C SER A 321 -4.08 -20.80 15.36
N ASP A 322 -2.92 -20.15 15.33
CA ASP A 322 -1.98 -20.11 16.45
C ASP A 322 -2.43 -19.04 17.47
N SER A 323 -2.62 -19.43 18.73
CA SER A 323 -2.95 -18.51 19.82
C SER A 323 -1.79 -17.55 20.15
N ASN A 324 -0.55 -18.00 19.95
CA ASN A 324 0.67 -17.30 20.37
C ASN A 324 1.21 -16.36 19.28
N ASN A 325 0.96 -16.62 17.99
CA ASN A 325 1.48 -15.79 16.90
C ASN A 325 0.49 -15.61 15.75
N LYS A 326 -0.43 -14.66 15.89
CA LYS A 326 -1.45 -14.32 14.86
C LYS A 326 -0.92 -13.43 13.74
N PHE A 327 0.30 -13.67 13.27
CA PHE A 327 0.83 -12.93 12.12
C PHE A 327 1.28 -13.81 10.97
N CYS A 328 0.77 -13.52 9.77
CA CYS A 328 1.21 -14.16 8.53
C CYS A 328 2.69 -13.84 8.25
N GLN A 329 3.49 -14.89 8.04
CA GLN A 329 4.91 -14.80 7.68
C GLN A 329 5.11 -14.53 6.17
N ASN A 330 4.16 -14.96 5.33
CA ASN A 330 4.19 -14.81 3.89
C ASN A 330 3.30 -13.65 3.40
N ARG A 331 3.32 -12.52 4.12
CA ARG A 331 2.39 -11.39 3.89
C ARG A 331 2.41 -10.87 2.46
N LYS A 332 3.56 -10.85 1.80
CA LYS A 332 3.66 -10.39 0.41
C LYS A 332 2.85 -11.24 -0.58
N MET A 333 2.56 -12.50 -0.25
CA MET A 333 1.82 -13.46 -1.08
C MET A 333 0.36 -13.60 -0.62
N LEU A 334 -0.01 -12.94 0.48
CA LEU A 334 -1.33 -13.07 1.05
C LEU A 334 -2.35 -12.41 0.13
N SER A 335 -3.30 -13.21 -0.31
CA SER A 335 -4.41 -12.81 -1.19
C SER A 335 -5.71 -13.41 -0.66
N PRO A 336 -6.85 -12.72 -0.76
CA PRO A 336 -8.15 -13.32 -0.47
C PRO A 336 -8.47 -14.47 -1.43
N SER A 337 -9.28 -15.44 -0.99
CA SER A 337 -9.77 -16.49 -1.87
C SER A 337 -10.97 -16.02 -2.70
N MET A 338 -11.10 -16.50 -3.95
CA MET A 338 -12.24 -16.26 -4.84
C MET A 338 -13.56 -16.56 -4.12
N GLN A 339 -13.63 -17.71 -3.45
CA GLN A 339 -14.81 -18.16 -2.71
C GLN A 339 -15.19 -17.17 -1.59
N SER A 340 -14.21 -16.58 -0.91
CA SER A 340 -14.46 -15.58 0.14
C SER A 340 -14.95 -14.25 -0.42
N GLN A 341 -14.73 -14.01 -1.71
CA GLN A 341 -15.23 -12.85 -2.45
C GLN A 341 -16.53 -13.15 -3.20
N GLY A 342 -17.06 -14.39 -3.10
CA GLY A 342 -18.27 -14.82 -3.79
C GLY A 342 -18.06 -15.16 -5.27
N ILE A 343 -16.81 -15.39 -5.68
CA ILE A 343 -16.45 -15.87 -7.02
C ILE A 343 -16.34 -17.40 -6.98
N ASN A 344 -17.01 -18.08 -7.90
CA ASN A 344 -16.92 -19.53 -8.06
C ASN A 344 -15.88 -19.89 -9.13
N PRO A 345 -14.70 -20.44 -8.77
CA PRO A 345 -13.65 -20.76 -9.75
C PRO A 345 -14.09 -21.76 -10.83
N ARG A 346 -15.10 -22.58 -10.55
CA ARG A 346 -15.62 -23.58 -11.51
C ARG A 346 -16.27 -22.94 -12.73
N GLU A 347 -16.69 -21.69 -12.64
CA GLU A 347 -17.27 -20.94 -13.77
C GLU A 347 -16.23 -20.64 -14.85
N PHE A 348 -14.93 -20.70 -14.52
CA PHE A 348 -13.84 -20.54 -15.49
C PHE A 348 -13.46 -21.86 -16.19
N GLY A 349 -14.04 -22.99 -15.78
CA GLY A 349 -13.78 -24.31 -16.36
C GLY A 349 -13.02 -25.26 -15.43
N LYS A 350 -12.49 -26.35 -16.01
CA LYS A 350 -11.68 -27.34 -15.27
C LYS A 350 -10.25 -26.82 -15.09
N GLY A 351 -9.73 -26.92 -13.87
CA GLY A 351 -8.36 -26.53 -13.54
C GLY A 351 -8.30 -25.63 -12.32
N LYS A 352 -7.15 -24.97 -12.13
CA LYS A 352 -6.93 -24.02 -11.03
C LYS A 352 -6.69 -22.64 -11.59
N PHE A 353 -7.43 -21.65 -11.07
CA PHE A 353 -7.42 -20.29 -11.59
C PHE A 353 -6.88 -19.28 -10.58
N GLY A 354 -6.47 -18.12 -11.06
CA GLY A 354 -6.21 -16.93 -10.27
C GLY A 354 -6.78 -15.69 -10.96
N ILE A 355 -6.98 -14.64 -10.19
CA ILE A 355 -7.39 -13.34 -10.69
C ILE A 355 -6.40 -12.29 -10.19
N GLU A 356 -6.00 -11.35 -11.04
CA GLU A 356 -5.34 -10.10 -10.64
C GLU A 356 -6.25 -8.94 -11.05
N ILE A 357 -6.85 -8.24 -10.08
CA ILE A 357 -7.67 -7.05 -10.37
C ILE A 357 -6.79 -5.80 -10.31
N PHE A 358 -6.99 -4.85 -11.23
CA PHE A 358 -6.10 -3.69 -11.37
C PHE A 358 -6.80 -2.42 -11.91
#